data_AF-A0AAV9JD72-F1
#
_entry.id   AF-A0AAV9JD72-F1
#
_cell.length_a   1.000
_cell.length_b   1.000
_cell.length_c   1.000
_cell.angle_alpha   90.00
_cell.angle_beta   90.00
_cell.angle_gamma   90.00
#
_symmetry.space_group_name_H-M   'P 1'
#
loop_
_entity.id
_entity.type
_entity.pdbx_description
1 polymer ?
#
loop_
_entity_poly.entity_id
_entity_poly.type
_entity_poly.pdbx_seq_one_letter_code
_entity_poly.pdbx_strand_id
1 'polypeptide(L)'
;MATSSPLLSLPPELRNRIWEYTVFSETTIVIGVPPITRLTRELRAEVLPIYLTLNTFRLPGGYGRAWLTRLPAKRRAQIRRLHIDLGASRRYVDDLLQSGLTPARTYLESDAQLGWRIVWVGADHMPEYKRRHPVGSLAMVKEDIVAFADREGYCG
;
A
#
# COMPACT_ATOMS: atom_id res chain seq x y z
N MET A 1 -24.29 18.31 26.46
CA MET A 1 -23.32 17.20 26.60
C MET A 1 -23.42 16.36 25.34
N ALA A 2 -22.38 16.36 24.49
CA ALA A 2 -22.42 15.58 23.26
C ALA A 2 -22.39 14.08 23.61
N THR A 3 -23.47 13.38 23.29
CA THR A 3 -23.60 11.92 23.44
C THR A 3 -22.47 11.24 22.68
N SER A 4 -21.61 10.49 23.39
CA SER A 4 -20.65 9.59 22.76
C SER A 4 -21.41 8.68 21.80
N SER A 5 -21.02 8.70 20.52
CA SER A 5 -21.62 7.85 19.49
C SER A 5 -21.78 6.42 20.02
N PRO A 6 -22.94 5.76 19.85
CA PRO A 6 -23.13 4.37 20.31
C PRO A 6 -22.03 3.44 19.79
N LEU A 7 -21.50 3.72 18.61
CA LEU A 7 -20.38 3.00 18.01
C LEU A 7 -19.09 3.08 18.84
N LEU A 8 -18.83 4.23 19.48
CA LEU A 8 -17.67 4.43 20.36
C LEU A 8 -17.87 3.84 21.76
N SER A 9 -19.10 3.46 22.11
CA SER A 9 -19.39 2.75 23.37
C SER A 9 -19.04 1.26 23.32
N LEU A 10 -18.89 0.69 22.11
CA LEU A 10 -18.47 -0.70 21.92
C LEU A 10 -17.02 -0.92 22.37
N PRO A 11 -16.64 -2.11 22.84
CA PRO A 11 -15.24 -2.47 23.05
C PRO A 11 -14.38 -2.33 21.78
N PRO A 12 -13.09 -1.95 21.89
CA PRO A 12 -12.19 -1.78 20.75
C PRO A 12 -12.12 -2.99 19.82
N GLU A 13 -12.24 -4.20 20.36
CA GLU A 13 -12.18 -5.46 19.59
C GLU A 13 -13.35 -5.57 18.61
N LEU A 14 -14.55 -5.18 19.04
CA LEU A 14 -15.73 -5.16 18.18
C LEU A 14 -15.65 -4.04 17.15
N ARG A 15 -15.16 -2.86 17.53
CA ARG A 15 -14.96 -1.75 16.60
C ARG A 15 -13.96 -2.12 15.51
N ASN A 16 -12.84 -2.73 15.88
CA ASN A 16 -11.83 -3.21 14.92
C ASN A 16 -12.44 -4.18 13.91
N ARG A 17 -13.22 -5.18 14.35
CA ARG A 17 -13.93 -6.09 13.42
C ARG A 17 -14.87 -5.34 12.48
N ILE A 18 -15.63 -4.37 12.97
CA ILE A 18 -16.49 -3.54 12.11
C ILE A 18 -15.64 -2.78 11.08
N TRP A 19 -14.50 -2.22 11.50
CA TRP A 19 -13.57 -1.52 10.60
C TRP A 19 -12.98 -2.43 9.56
N GLU A 20 -12.58 -3.65 9.92
CA GLU A 20 -12.11 -4.65 8.97
C GLU A 20 -13.15 -4.87 7.86
N TYR A 21 -14.41 -5.13 8.19
CA TYR A 21 -15.47 -5.29 7.18
C TYR A 21 -15.77 -4.02 6.39
N THR A 22 -15.61 -2.85 6.99
CA THR A 22 -15.98 -1.57 6.36
C THR A 22 -14.92 -1.06 5.40
N VAL A 23 -13.63 -1.29 5.71
CA VAL A 23 -12.52 -0.67 4.98
C VAL A 23 -11.63 -1.65 4.25
N PHE A 24 -11.85 -2.95 4.42
CA PHE A 24 -11.21 -3.96 3.59
C PHE A 24 -11.80 -3.95 2.17
N SER A 25 -10.91 -4.09 1.20
CA SER A 25 -11.24 -4.32 -0.19
C SER A 25 -10.45 -5.52 -0.70
N GLU A 26 -11.14 -6.45 -1.34
CA GLU A 26 -10.50 -7.57 -2.04
C GLU A 26 -9.72 -7.09 -3.27
N THR A 27 -10.17 -5.98 -3.87
CA THR A 27 -9.55 -5.36 -5.03
C THR A 27 -8.44 -4.39 -4.64
N THR A 28 -7.47 -4.19 -5.53
CA THR A 28 -6.42 -3.20 -5.33
C THR A 28 -6.98 -1.79 -5.34
N ILE A 29 -6.66 -1.01 -4.30
CA ILE A 29 -7.14 0.36 -4.16
C ILE A 29 -6.18 1.32 -4.87
N VAL A 30 -6.67 2.01 -5.89
CA VAL A 30 -5.98 3.16 -6.48
C VAL A 30 -6.08 4.31 -5.47
N ILE A 31 -4.94 4.69 -4.88
CA ILE A 31 -4.73 5.79 -3.93
C ILE A 31 -6.01 6.43 -3.36
N GLY A 32 -6.26 6.27 -2.06
CA GLY A 32 -7.40 6.90 -1.42
C GLY A 32 -7.38 6.79 0.09
N VAL A 33 -8.26 7.55 0.74
CA VAL A 33 -8.54 7.41 2.18
C VAL A 33 -10.03 7.14 2.31
N PRO A 34 -10.45 6.09 3.06
CA PRO A 34 -11.85 5.70 3.08
C PRO A 34 -12.72 6.82 3.67
N PRO A 35 -13.96 7.02 3.17
CA PRO A 35 -14.82 8.13 3.57
C PRO A 35 -15.01 8.25 5.09
N ILE A 36 -15.06 7.12 5.78
CA ILE A 36 -15.22 7.07 7.24
C ILE A 36 -14.13 7.81 8.02
N THR A 37 -12.92 7.93 7.46
CA THR A 37 -11.80 8.66 8.07
C THR A 37 -11.94 10.19 7.99
N ARG A 38 -13.01 10.68 7.35
CA ARG A 38 -13.36 12.10 7.27
C ARG A 38 -14.40 12.52 8.31
N LEU A 39 -15.02 11.56 9.01
CA LEU A 39 -16.09 11.84 9.97
C LEU A 39 -15.57 12.48 11.26
N THR A 40 -14.64 11.81 11.95
CA THR A 40 -14.01 12.35 13.18
C THR A 40 -12.53 11.98 13.28
N ARG A 41 -11.80 12.67 14.17
CA ARG A 41 -10.36 12.41 14.40
C ARG A 41 -10.14 11.06 15.09
N GLU A 42 -11.05 10.67 15.96
CA GLU A 42 -11.06 9.40 16.69
C GLU A 42 -11.24 8.23 15.70
N LEU A 43 -12.28 8.30 14.86
CA LEU A 43 -12.51 7.28 13.82
C LEU A 43 -11.34 7.21 12.85
N ARG A 44 -10.78 8.35 12.46
CA ARG A 44 -9.58 8.40 11.63
C ARG A 44 -8.38 7.71 12.28
N ALA A 45 -8.23 7.82 13.61
CA ALA A 45 -7.12 7.21 14.33
C ALA A 45 -7.26 5.68 14.45
N GLU A 46 -8.49 5.18 14.61
CA GLU A 46 -8.77 3.73 14.69
C GLU A 46 -8.76 3.04 13.32
N VAL A 47 -9.42 3.64 12.34
CA VAL A 47 -9.65 3.00 11.03
C VAL A 47 -8.40 2.98 10.18
N LEU A 48 -7.62 4.07 10.18
CA LEU A 48 -6.54 4.22 9.22
C LEU A 48 -5.42 3.17 9.35
N PRO A 49 -4.99 2.77 10.57
CA PRO A 49 -4.07 1.64 10.73
C PRO A 49 -4.58 0.34 10.12
N ILE A 50 -5.86 0.02 10.33
CA ILE A 50 -6.51 -1.20 9.81
C ILE A 50 -6.54 -1.13 8.28
N TYR A 51 -7.00 0.01 7.73
CA TYR A 51 -7.05 0.25 6.30
C TYR A 51 -5.69 0.08 5.62
N LEU A 52 -4.63 0.68 6.18
CA LEU A 52 -3.28 0.62 5.60
C LEU A 52 -2.66 -0.79 5.71
N THR A 53 -3.02 -1.54 6.75
CA THR A 53 -2.49 -2.90 6.99
C THR A 53 -3.17 -3.94 6.10
N LEU A 54 -4.50 -3.86 5.97
CA LEU A 54 -5.29 -4.90 5.31
C LEU A 54 -5.39 -4.73 3.80
N ASN A 55 -5.22 -3.53 3.25
CA ASN A 55 -5.45 -3.33 1.83
C ASN A 55 -4.18 -3.42 0.99
N THR A 56 -4.38 -3.70 -0.29
CA THR A 56 -3.34 -3.59 -1.31
C THR A 56 -3.55 -2.28 -2.04
N PHE A 57 -2.51 -1.45 -2.09
CA PHE A 57 -2.58 -0.13 -2.72
C PHE A 57 -1.88 -0.16 -4.07
N ARG A 58 -2.43 0.53 -5.06
CA ARG A 58 -1.76 0.81 -6.33
C ARG A 58 -1.42 2.28 -6.43
N LEU A 59 -0.17 2.56 -6.75
CA LEU A 59 0.34 3.90 -7.03
C LEU A 59 0.48 4.09 -8.54
N PRO A 60 -0.48 4.76 -9.20
CA PRO A 60 -0.26 5.27 -10.54
C PRO A 60 0.93 6.24 -10.54
N GLY A 61 1.73 6.19 -11.61
CA GLY A 61 2.91 7.04 -11.78
C GLY A 61 2.61 8.53 -11.57
N GLY A 62 3.54 9.25 -10.95
CA GLY A 62 3.45 10.70 -10.69
C GLY A 62 2.66 11.13 -9.45
N TYR A 63 1.51 10.52 -9.16
CA TYR A 63 0.63 10.94 -8.06
C TYR A 63 0.84 10.16 -6.75
N GLY A 64 1.40 8.95 -6.81
CA GLY A 64 1.60 8.12 -5.62
C GLY A 64 2.54 8.70 -4.58
N ARG A 65 3.59 9.41 -5.02
CA ARG A 65 4.52 10.10 -4.12
C ARG A 65 3.81 11.13 -3.25
N ALA A 66 2.98 11.99 -3.85
CA ALA A 66 2.28 13.06 -3.12
C ALA A 66 1.31 12.50 -2.06
N TRP A 67 0.71 11.34 -2.32
CA TRP A 67 -0.11 10.67 -1.31
C TRP A 67 0.72 10.09 -0.17
N LEU A 68 1.82 9.40 -0.49
CA LEU A 68 2.72 8.84 0.53
C LEU A 68 3.35 9.92 1.42
N THR A 69 3.79 11.05 0.85
CA THR A 69 4.41 12.13 1.63
C THR A 69 3.42 12.81 2.58
N ARG A 70 2.12 12.78 2.29
CA ARG A 70 1.07 13.25 3.20
C ARG A 70 0.80 12.30 4.37
N LEU A 71 1.27 11.05 4.29
CA LEU A 71 1.19 10.12 5.40
C LEU A 71 2.39 10.29 6.34
N PRO A 72 2.16 10.43 7.66
CA PRO A 72 3.24 10.40 8.64
C PRO A 72 4.07 9.11 8.54
N ALA A 73 5.36 9.18 8.88
CA ALA A 73 6.28 8.03 8.80
C ALA A 73 5.74 6.77 9.48
N LYS A 74 5.16 6.91 10.68
CA LYS A 74 4.52 5.80 11.42
C LYS A 74 3.41 5.11 10.62
N ARG A 75 2.65 5.84 9.82
CA ARG A 75 1.56 5.30 8.98
C ARG A 75 2.07 4.68 7.70
N ARG A 76 3.13 5.25 7.11
CA ARG A 76 3.80 4.64 5.96
C ARG A 76 4.31 3.23 6.29
N ALA A 77 4.88 3.05 7.49
CA ALA A 77 5.33 1.74 7.97
C ALA A 77 4.20 0.71 8.17
N GLN A 78 2.94 1.14 8.24
CA GLN A 78 1.78 0.24 8.35
C GLN A 78 1.33 -0.31 6.99
N ILE A 79 1.78 0.29 5.88
CA ILE A 79 1.46 -0.19 4.53
C ILE A 79 2.17 -1.52 4.33
N ARG A 80 1.40 -2.60 4.12
CA ARG A 80 1.94 -3.95 3.95
C ARG A 80 2.03 -4.41 2.51
N ARG A 81 1.16 -3.89 1.64
CA ARG A 81 1.03 -4.30 0.24
C ARG A 81 0.90 -3.07 -0.66
N LEU A 82 1.87 -2.86 -1.53
CA LEU A 82 1.93 -1.70 -2.42
C LEU A 82 2.39 -2.12 -3.82
N HIS A 83 1.60 -1.81 -4.83
CA HIS A 83 1.89 -2.01 -6.24
C HIS A 83 2.24 -0.65 -6.83
N ILE A 84 3.34 -0.57 -7.57
CA ILE A 84 3.79 0.63 -8.25
C ILE A 84 3.85 0.33 -9.73
N ASP A 85 3.16 1.13 -10.53
CA ASP A 85 3.22 1.02 -11.97
C ASP A 85 4.58 1.53 -12.46
N LEU A 86 5.30 0.72 -13.24
CA LEU A 86 6.63 1.08 -13.79
C LEU A 86 6.58 2.11 -14.92
N GLY A 87 5.41 2.63 -15.28
CA GLY A 87 5.32 3.82 -16.14
C GLY A 87 5.89 5.11 -15.52
N ALA A 88 6.56 5.02 -14.37
CA ALA A 88 7.15 6.12 -13.64
C ALA A 88 8.70 6.02 -13.68
N SER A 89 9.36 7.13 -14.01
CA SER A 89 10.81 7.21 -14.23
C SER A 89 11.65 6.71 -13.05
N ARG A 90 12.91 6.34 -13.29
CA ARG A 90 13.93 5.97 -12.27
C ARG A 90 13.89 6.83 -11.01
N ARG A 91 13.78 8.15 -11.22
CA ARG A 91 13.68 9.15 -10.16
C ARG A 91 12.53 8.89 -9.19
N TYR A 92 11.40 8.41 -9.71
CA TYR A 92 10.24 8.06 -8.91
C TYR A 92 10.48 6.83 -8.03
N VAL A 93 11.16 5.80 -8.55
CA VAL A 93 11.54 4.61 -7.77
C VAL A 93 12.49 4.99 -6.63
N ASP A 94 13.52 5.79 -6.93
CA ASP A 94 14.46 6.27 -5.91
C ASP A 94 13.79 7.16 -4.86
N ASP A 95 12.92 8.09 -5.29
CA ASP A 95 12.16 8.97 -4.39
C ASP A 95 11.23 8.16 -3.45
N LEU A 96 10.60 7.10 -3.96
CA LEU A 96 9.73 6.23 -3.17
C LEU A 96 10.52 5.47 -2.11
N LEU A 97 11.70 4.96 -2.45
CA LEU A 97 12.59 4.29 -1.49
C LEU A 97 13.09 5.28 -0.43
N GLN A 98 13.39 6.51 -0.81
CA GLN A 98 13.77 7.58 0.14
C GLN A 98 12.62 8.05 1.03
N SER A 99 11.36 7.76 0.67
CA SER A 99 10.19 8.14 1.48
C SER A 99 10.08 7.37 2.81
N GLY A 100 11.03 6.48 3.14
CA GLY A 100 11.04 5.75 4.39
C GLY A 100 10.03 4.61 4.43
N LEU A 101 9.55 4.17 3.25
CA LEU A 101 8.95 2.86 3.11
C LEU A 101 10.09 1.84 3.14
N THR A 102 10.13 0.97 4.14
CA THR A 102 11.10 -0.12 4.26
C THR A 102 10.40 -1.44 3.91
N PRO A 103 10.51 -1.91 2.65
CA PRO A 103 9.95 -3.21 2.31
C PRO A 103 10.75 -4.31 2.99
N ALA A 104 10.08 -5.39 3.40
CA ALA A 104 10.78 -6.60 3.76
C ALA A 104 11.38 -7.29 2.51
N ARG A 105 10.65 -7.26 1.39
CA ARG A 105 11.11 -7.64 0.04
C ARG A 105 10.33 -6.89 -1.04
N THR A 106 10.99 -6.66 -2.16
CA THR A 106 10.43 -6.06 -3.37
C THR A 106 10.41 -7.09 -4.50
N TYR A 107 9.33 -7.12 -5.26
CA TYR A 107 9.09 -8.05 -6.36
C TYR A 107 8.83 -7.29 -7.64
N LEU A 108 9.15 -7.93 -8.74
CA LEU A 108 8.74 -7.50 -10.06
C LEU A 108 7.72 -8.52 -10.58
N GLU A 109 6.52 -8.06 -10.92
CA GLU A 109 5.44 -8.91 -11.42
C GLU A 109 5.01 -8.43 -12.80
N SER A 110 4.80 -9.36 -13.73
CA SER A 110 4.23 -9.05 -15.04
C SER A 110 2.71 -8.95 -14.95
N ASP A 111 2.15 -7.80 -15.30
CA ASP A 111 0.72 -7.55 -15.42
C ASP A 111 0.34 -7.51 -16.90
N ALA A 112 -0.56 -8.40 -17.31
CA ALA A 112 -0.95 -8.54 -18.71
C ALA A 112 -1.61 -7.26 -19.31
N GLN A 113 -2.14 -6.37 -18.47
CA GLN A 113 -2.80 -5.13 -18.90
C GLN A 113 -1.88 -3.91 -18.85
N LEU A 114 -0.84 -3.95 -18.00
CA LEU A 114 -0.09 -2.74 -17.61
C LEU A 114 1.43 -2.89 -17.76
N GLY A 115 1.91 -4.04 -18.22
CA GLY A 115 3.33 -4.36 -18.28
C GLY A 115 3.87 -4.76 -16.92
N TRP A 116 5.15 -4.47 -16.65
CA TRP A 116 5.75 -4.86 -15.38
C TRP A 116 5.34 -3.91 -14.24
N ARG A 117 5.17 -4.44 -13.03
CA ARG A 117 4.89 -3.66 -11.81
C ARG A 117 5.84 -4.04 -10.69
N ILE A 118 6.21 -3.05 -9.88
CA ILE A 118 6.95 -3.29 -8.63
C ILE A 118 5.95 -3.58 -7.53
N VAL A 119 6.10 -4.71 -6.85
CA VAL A 119 5.26 -5.12 -5.74
C VAL A 119 6.05 -5.16 -4.45
N TRP A 120 5.55 -4.46 -3.43
CA TRP A 120 6.14 -4.40 -2.11
C TRP A 120 5.29 -5.26 -1.18
N VAL A 121 5.94 -6.21 -0.51
CA VAL A 121 5.28 -7.15 0.38
C VAL A 121 5.99 -7.14 1.73
N GLY A 122 5.25 -6.85 2.80
CA GLY A 122 5.73 -6.99 4.18
C GLY A 122 6.09 -8.45 4.51
N ALA A 123 7.08 -8.66 5.38
CA ALA A 123 7.63 -9.98 5.70
C ALA A 123 6.54 -10.99 6.09
N ASP A 124 5.62 -10.52 6.92
CA ASP A 124 4.56 -11.33 7.53
C ASP A 124 3.49 -11.80 6.53
N HIS A 125 3.40 -11.15 5.36
CA HIS A 125 2.35 -11.42 4.35
C HIS A 125 2.88 -12.22 3.16
N MET A 126 4.15 -12.64 3.22
CA MET A 126 4.84 -13.42 2.19
C MET A 126 4.14 -14.74 1.83
N PRO A 127 3.66 -15.56 2.80
CA PRO A 127 3.05 -16.86 2.47
C PRO A 127 1.70 -16.72 1.76
N GLU A 128 0.98 -15.62 1.99
CA GLU A 128 -0.29 -15.34 1.32
C GLU A 128 -0.04 -14.81 -0.10
N TYR A 129 0.94 -13.91 -0.26
CA TYR A 129 1.32 -13.37 -1.57
C TYR A 129 1.76 -14.47 -2.54
N LYS A 130 2.67 -15.36 -2.12
CA LYS A 130 3.14 -16.48 -2.96
C LYS A 130 2.04 -17.46 -3.35
N ARG A 131 1.01 -17.63 -2.50
CA ARG A 131 -0.15 -18.47 -2.81
C ARG A 131 -1.04 -17.86 -3.89
N ARG A 132 -1.19 -16.53 -3.89
CA ARG A 132 -2.03 -15.80 -4.85
C ARG A 132 -1.34 -15.52 -6.19
N HIS A 133 0.00 -15.50 -6.23
CA HIS A 133 0.77 -15.13 -7.42
C HIS A 133 1.86 -16.17 -7.78
N PRO A 134 1.48 -17.36 -8.28
CA PRO A 134 2.43 -18.47 -8.50
C PRO A 134 3.27 -18.38 -9.79
N VAL A 135 2.96 -17.47 -10.74
CA VAL A 135 3.63 -17.41 -12.05
C VAL A 135 3.99 -15.94 -12.38
N GLY A 136 5.26 -15.67 -12.69
CA GLY A 136 5.73 -14.36 -13.20
C GLY A 136 6.26 -13.35 -12.18
N SER A 137 6.35 -13.69 -10.89
CA SER A 137 6.93 -12.81 -9.85
C SER A 137 8.40 -13.13 -9.56
N LEU A 138 9.30 -12.18 -9.80
CA LEU A 138 10.72 -12.29 -9.44
C LEU A 138 11.01 -11.49 -8.17
N ALA A 139 11.62 -12.12 -7.17
CA ALA A 139 12.18 -11.41 -6.03
C ALA A 139 13.45 -10.70 -6.50
N MET A 140 13.51 -9.38 -6.32
CA MET A 140 14.63 -8.57 -6.81
C MET A 140 15.11 -7.65 -5.69
N VAL A 141 16.42 -7.50 -5.57
CA VAL A 141 16.97 -6.44 -4.71
C VAL A 141 16.87 -5.10 -5.42
N LYS A 142 17.08 -4.01 -4.67
CA LYS A 142 16.90 -2.65 -5.17
C LYS A 142 17.65 -2.40 -6.48
N GLU A 143 18.92 -2.80 -6.54
CA GLU A 143 19.76 -2.58 -7.72
C GLU A 143 19.21 -3.28 -8.97
N ASP A 144 18.69 -4.49 -8.81
CA ASP A 144 18.17 -5.28 -9.92
C ASP A 144 16.89 -4.67 -10.52
N ILE A 145 16.04 -4.06 -9.69
CA ILE A 145 14.80 -3.41 -10.13
C ILE A 145 15.10 -2.19 -10.99
N VAL A 146 16.08 -1.38 -10.57
CA VAL A 146 16.52 -0.21 -11.33
C VAL A 146 17.15 -0.65 -12.66
N ALA A 147 18.01 -1.66 -12.64
CA ALA A 147 18.63 -2.21 -13.84
C ALA A 147 17.60 -2.79 -14.82
N PHE A 148 16.58 -3.47 -14.31
CA PHE A 148 15.47 -3.96 -15.12
C PHE A 148 14.66 -2.82 -15.75
N ALA A 149 14.30 -1.79 -14.97
CA ALA A 149 13.55 -0.66 -15.46
C ALA A 149 14.32 0.14 -16.54
N ASP A 150 15.64 0.28 -16.37
CA ASP A 150 16.53 0.90 -17.37
C ASP A 150 16.57 0.06 -18.67
N ARG A 151 16.72 -1.26 -18.57
CA ARG A 151 16.79 -2.16 -19.75
C ARG A 151 15.51 -2.15 -20.58
N GLU A 152 14.35 -2.12 -19.93
CA GLU A 152 13.06 -2.13 -20.60
C GLU A 152 12.61 -0.73 -21.07
N GLY A 153 13.45 0.31 -20.90
CA GLY A 153 13.17 1.66 -21.41
C GLY A 153 12.17 2.47 -20.57
N TYR A 154 11.90 2.07 -19.33
CA TYR A 154 10.99 2.80 -18.42
C TYR A 154 11.65 4.02 -17.76
N CYS A 155 12.97 4.12 -17.83
CA CYS A 155 13.77 5.18 -17.22
C CYS A 155 14.31 6.15 -18.29
N GLY A 156 13.45 7.06 -18.74
CA GLY A 156 13.83 8.26 -19.50
C GLY A 156 13.97 9.49 -18.61
#